data_AF-A4G9E6-F1
#
_entry.id   AF-A4G9E6-F1
#
_cell.length_a   1.000
_cell.length_b   1.000
_cell.length_c   1.000
_cell.angle_alpha   90.00
_cell.angle_beta   90.00
_cell.angle_gamma   90.00
#
_symmetry.space_group_name_H-M   'P 1'
#
loop_
_entity.id
_entity.type
_entity.pdbx_description
1 polymer ?
#
loop_
_entity_poly.entity_id
_entity_poly.type
_entity_poly.pdbx_seq_one_letter_code
_entity_poly.pdbx_strand_id
1 'polypeptide(L)' 'MKSENEEVASMTPEEFDAALKQLGWKPADFCRLADVHRNTVSRWVNGLVPIPGWAKRFLAMAQEIKRLSKLIEPQK' A
#
# COMPACT_ATOMS: atom_id res chain seq x y z
N MET A 1 6.04 21.31 22.96
CA MET A 1 6.92 20.19 22.55
C MET A 1 6.09 18.91 22.64
N LYS A 2 6.08 18.14 21.52
CA LYS A 2 5.08 17.12 21.08
C LYS A 2 3.79 17.80 20.56
N SER A 3 3.40 17.67 19.27
CA SER A 3 3.38 16.44 18.47
C SER A 3 3.59 16.69 16.96
N GLU A 4 4.81 16.51 16.44
CA GLU A 4 5.11 16.42 14.98
C GLU A 4 4.65 15.08 14.35
N ASN A 5 3.61 14.43 14.90
CA ASN A 5 3.27 13.05 14.54
C ASN A 5 1.80 12.84 14.14
N GLU A 6 1.08 13.93 13.84
CA GLU A 6 -0.36 13.91 13.59
C GLU A 6 -0.74 13.70 12.11
N GLU A 7 0.23 13.60 11.20
CA GLU A 7 -0.05 13.61 9.74
C GLU A 7 0.67 12.52 8.94
N VAL A 8 0.89 11.35 9.53
CA VAL A 8 1.05 10.13 8.72
C VAL A 8 -0.36 9.70 8.29
N ALA A 9 -0.98 10.45 7.39
CA ALA A 9 -2.38 10.29 7.02
C ALA A 9 -2.70 8.81 6.73
N SER A 10 -3.62 8.25 7.52
CA SER A 10 -4.21 6.94 7.27
C SER A 10 -4.81 6.93 5.86
N MET A 11 -4.68 5.81 5.15
CA MET A 11 -5.30 5.66 3.83
C MET A 11 -6.69 5.02 3.95
N THR A 12 -7.58 5.33 3.01
CA THR A 12 -8.90 4.68 2.97
C THR A 12 -8.83 3.29 2.31
N PRO A 13 -9.83 2.42 2.52
CA PRO A 13 -9.93 1.13 1.82
C PRO A 13 -9.95 1.28 0.30
N GLU A 14 -10.59 2.32 -0.22
CA GLU A 14 -10.69 2.61 -1.66
C GLU A 14 -9.34 3.02 -2.23
N GLU A 15 -8.59 3.86 -1.51
CA GLU A 15 -7.21 4.22 -1.88
C GLU A 15 -6.30 2.98 -1.87
N PHE A 16 -6.50 2.07 -0.92
CA PHE A 16 -5.76 0.82 -0.81
C PHE A 16 -6.03 -0.10 -2.01
N ASP A 17 -7.30 -0.34 -2.32
CA ASP A 17 -7.70 -1.15 -3.47
C ASP A 17 -7.20 -0.54 -4.79
N ALA A 18 -7.32 0.78 -4.96
CA ALA A 18 -6.81 1.48 -6.14
C ALA A 18 -5.28 1.30 -6.30
N ALA A 19 -4.53 1.42 -5.20
CA ALA A 19 -3.09 1.25 -5.23
C ALA A 19 -2.67 -0.18 -5.60
N LEU A 20 -3.38 -1.20 -5.09
CA LEU A 20 -3.15 -2.60 -5.47
C LEU A 20 -3.47 -2.86 -6.94
N LYS A 21 -4.57 -2.30 -7.45
CA LYS A 21 -4.95 -2.41 -8.88
C LYS A 21 -3.87 -1.84 -9.81
N GLN A 22 -3.28 -0.70 -9.49
CA GLN A 22 -2.17 -0.13 -10.27
C GLN A 22 -0.94 -1.05 -10.29
N LEU A 23 -0.68 -1.75 -9.18
CA LEU A 23 0.38 -2.74 -9.08
C LEU A 23 0.04 -4.06 -9.78
N GLY A 24 -1.24 -4.35 -10.02
CA GLY A 24 -1.72 -5.65 -10.48
C GLY A 24 -1.70 -6.70 -9.36
N TRP A 25 -1.81 -6.24 -8.11
CA TRP A 25 -1.75 -7.08 -6.91
C TRP A 25 -3.15 -7.40 -6.40
N LYS A 26 -3.30 -8.57 -5.79
CA LYS A 26 -4.41 -8.91 -4.89
C LYS A 26 -4.04 -8.54 -3.45
N PRO A 27 -5.01 -8.42 -2.52
CA PRO A 27 -4.71 -8.21 -1.10
C PRO A 27 -3.75 -9.27 -0.51
N ALA A 28 -3.80 -10.51 -1.02
CA ALA A 28 -2.88 -11.58 -0.63
C ALA A 28 -1.41 -11.32 -1.04
N ASP A 29 -1.19 -10.64 -2.17
CA ASP A 29 0.17 -10.25 -2.60
C ASP A 29 0.75 -9.20 -1.66
N PHE A 30 -0.07 -8.22 -1.26
CA PHE A 30 0.33 -7.25 -0.26
C PHE A 30 0.66 -7.92 1.08
N CYS A 31 -0.18 -8.86 1.57
CA CYS A 31 0.11 -9.61 2.79
C CYS A 31 1.50 -10.26 2.75
N ARG A 32 1.84 -10.90 1.63
CA ARG A 32 3.11 -11.60 1.44
C ARG A 32 4.31 -10.64 1.34
N LEU A 33 4.15 -9.50 0.66
CA LEU A 33 5.24 -8.58 0.37
C LEU A 33 5.51 -7.59 1.51
N ALA A 34 4.47 -7.18 2.23
CA ALA A 34 4.56 -6.26 3.36
C ALA A 34 4.60 -6.99 4.72
N ASP A 35 4.63 -8.32 4.70
CA ASP A 35 4.58 -9.21 5.88
C ASP A 35 3.45 -8.83 6.85
N VAL A 36 2.23 -8.72 6.31
CA VAL A 36 1.02 -8.40 7.08
C VAL A 36 0.10 -9.59 7.09
N HIS A 37 -0.37 -9.95 8.29
CA HIS A 37 -1.35 -11.02 8.43
C HIS A 37 -2.66 -10.72 7.69
N ARG A 38 -3.23 -11.74 7.03
CA ARG A 38 -4.46 -11.63 6.22
C ARG A 38 -5.63 -10.98 6.98
N ASN A 39 -5.84 -11.36 8.25
CA ASN A 39 -6.93 -10.80 9.06
C ASN A 39 -6.77 -9.29 9.27
N THR A 40 -5.54 -8.78 9.36
CA THR A 40 -5.27 -7.34 9.46
C THR A 40 -5.70 -6.63 8.19
N VAL A 41 -5.28 -7.13 7.02
CA VAL A 41 -5.67 -6.56 5.72
C VAL A 41 -7.18 -6.68 5.48
N SER A 42 -7.82 -7.78 5.92
CA SER A 42 -9.28 -7.91 5.84
C SER A 42 -10.00 -6.85 6.68
N ARG A 43 -9.52 -6.55 7.88
CA ARG A 43 -10.10 -5.48 8.73
C ARG A 43 -9.90 -4.09 8.11
N TRP A 44 -8.80 -3.86 7.40
CA TRP A 44 -8.58 -2.64 6.62
C TRP A 44 -9.58 -2.49 5.49
N VAL A 45 -9.68 -3.50 4.62
CA VAL A 45 -10.56 -3.46 3.44
C VAL A 45 -12.04 -3.29 3.84
N ASN A 46 -12.44 -3.84 4.99
CA ASN A 46 -13.79 -3.70 5.52
C ASN A 46 -14.00 -2.43 6.38
N GLY A 47 -13.00 -1.53 6.46
CA GLY A 47 -13.10 -0.28 7.23
C GLY A 47 -13.20 -0.46 8.75
N LEU A 48 -12.90 -1.64 9.28
CA LEU A 48 -13.03 -1.96 10.70
C LEU A 48 -11.92 -1.35 11.56
N VAL A 49 -10.75 -1.10 10.96
CA VAL A 49 -9.64 -0.36 11.58
C VAL A 49 -8.96 0.52 10.54
N PRO A 50 -8.45 1.69 10.92
CA PRO A 50 -7.74 2.58 10.00
C PRO A 50 -6.54 1.88 9.36
N ILE A 51 -6.27 2.20 8.10
CA ILE A 51 -5.07 1.72 7.42
C ILE A 51 -3.91 2.64 7.79
N PRO A 52 -2.84 2.13 8.41
CA PRO A 52 -1.75 2.96 8.89
C PRO A 52 -0.98 3.58 7.71
N GLY A 53 -0.55 4.83 7.83
CA GLY A 53 0.10 5.53 6.71
C GLY A 53 1.46 4.95 6.28
N TRP A 54 2.05 4.02 7.03
CA TRP A 54 3.18 3.24 6.51
C TRP A 54 2.78 2.35 5.32
N ALA A 55 1.56 1.81 5.30
CA ALA A 55 1.06 0.99 4.20
C ALA A 55 0.92 1.84 2.92
N LYS A 56 0.46 3.10 3.07
CA LYS A 56 0.45 4.10 1.99
C LYS A 56 1.83 4.33 1.42
N ARG A 57 2.84 4.53 2.28
CA ARG A 57 4.25 4.73 1.85
C ARG A 57 4.83 3.48 1.19
N PHE A 58 4.54 2.30 1.70
CA PHE A 58 4.97 1.04 1.11
C PHE A 58 4.44 0.87 -0.32
N LEU A 59 3.13 1.12 -0.51
CA LEU A 59 2.49 1.02 -1.82
C LEU A 59 3.03 2.07 -2.80
N ALA A 60 3.24 3.31 -2.36
CA ALA A 60 3.85 4.36 -3.18
C ALA A 60 5.26 3.95 -3.64
N MET A 61 6.08 3.40 -2.74
CA MET A 61 7.42 2.87 -3.09
C MET A 61 7.33 1.74 -4.11
N ALA A 62 6.43 0.77 -3.91
CA ALA A 62 6.25 -0.34 -4.84
C ALA A 62 5.81 0.13 -6.24
N GLN A 63 4.92 1.13 -6.30
CA GLN A 63 4.47 1.73 -7.56
C GLN A 63 5.63 2.42 -8.28
N GLU A 64 6.47 3.12 -7.55
CA GLU A 64 7.64 3.78 -8.12
C GLU A 64 8.67 2.78 -8.63
N ILE A 65 8.93 1.69 -7.90
CA ILE A 65 9.79 0.60 -8.38
C ILE A 65 9.25 0.01 -9.69
N LYS A 66 7.94 -0.25 -9.79
CA LYS A 66 7.29 -0.74 -11.02
C LYS A 66 7.38 0.27 -12.17
N ARG A 67 7.32 1.58 -11.86
CA ARG A 67 7.50 2.64 -12.86
C ARG A 67 8.93 2.65 -13.39
N LEU A 68 9.92 2.58 -12.49
CA LEU A 68 11.34 2.59 -12.83
C LEU A 68 11.75 1.33 -13.59
N SER A 69 11.22 0.15 -13.24
CA SER A 69 11.57 -1.11 -13.94
C SER A 69 11.26 -1.05 -15.44
N LYS A 70 10.17 -0.37 -15.83
CA LYS A 70 9.78 -0.15 -17.23
C LYS A 70 10.76 0.73 -18.03
N LEU A 71 11.62 1.50 -17.36
CA LEU A 71 12.63 2.33 -18.00
C LEU A 71 13.94 1.58 -18.25
N ILE A 72 14.18 0.51 -17.49
CA ILE A 72 15.40 -0.29 -17.54
C ILE A 72 15.22 -1.50 -18.47
N GLU A 73 14.00 -2.04 -18.56
CA GLU A 73 13.66 -3.05 -19.55
C GLU A 73 13.66 -2.44 -20.96
N PRO A 74 14.35 -3.03 -21.96
CA PRO A 74 14.25 -2.56 -23.33
C PRO A 74 12.78 -2.62 -23.76
N GLN A 75 12.24 -1.48 -24.19
CA GLN A 75 10.91 -1.38 -24.77
C GLN A 75 10.88 -2.36 -25.96
N LYS A 76 10.04 -3.41 -25.86
CA LYS A 76 9.86 -4.40 -26.94
C LYS A 76 9.32 -3.75 -28.19
#